data_AF-A0AA88KWM3-F1
#
_entry.id   AF-A0AA88KWM3-F1
#
_cell.length_a   1.000
_cell.length_b   1.000
_cell.length_c   1.000
_cell.angle_alpha   90.00
_cell.angle_beta   90.00
_cell.angle_gamma   90.00
#
_symmetry.space_group_name_H-M   'P 1'
#
loop_
_entity.id
_entity.type
_entity.pdbx_description
1 polymer ?
#
loop_
_entity_poly.entity_id
_entity_poly.type
_entity_poly.pdbx_seq_one_letter_code
_entity_poly.pdbx_strand_id
1 'polypeptide(L)'
;MTSRKLYGKDLSEYDDVDVEDLLTQLTPEEIELLSKEVDPDDRLLPPDQRCSYECEKEATGPIDRKKLIEHINKEAIETPDRPEFQPFVPGIIRGKK
;
A
#
# COMPACT_ATOMS: atom_id res chain seq x y z
N MET A 1 -35.84 -7.94 1.95
CA MET A 1 -35.11 -6.87 1.28
C MET A 1 -34.77 -5.80 2.32
N THR A 2 -33.66 -5.97 3.03
CA THR A 2 -33.21 -4.97 4.02
C THR A 2 -32.64 -3.77 3.26
N SER A 3 -33.23 -2.57 3.43
CA SER A 3 -32.71 -1.33 2.86
C SER A 3 -31.26 -1.15 3.28
N ARG A 4 -30.33 -1.20 2.33
CA ARG A 4 -28.90 -1.06 2.62
C ARG A 4 -28.65 0.45 2.66
N LYS A 5 -28.66 1.03 3.85
CA LYS A 5 -28.47 2.48 4.04
C LYS A 5 -27.00 2.79 4.26
N LEU A 6 -26.47 3.79 3.55
CA LEU A 6 -25.12 4.31 3.75
C LEU A 6 -25.23 5.76 4.18
N TYR A 7 -24.66 6.11 5.35
CA TYR A 7 -24.78 7.45 5.97
C TYR A 7 -26.21 8.01 6.03
N GLY A 8 -27.21 7.15 6.22
CA GLY A 8 -28.62 7.55 6.34
C GLY A 8 -29.36 7.76 5.01
N LYS A 9 -28.68 7.65 3.86
CA LYS A 9 -29.30 7.62 2.53
C LYS A 9 -29.58 6.19 2.08
N ASP A 10 -30.63 6.01 1.27
CA ASP A 10 -30.91 4.73 0.66
C ASP A 10 -29.94 4.50 -0.52
N LEU A 11 -29.31 3.33 -0.58
CA LEU A 11 -28.37 3.03 -1.66
C LEU A 11 -29.04 2.89 -3.02
N SER A 12 -30.36 2.63 -3.05
CA SER A 12 -31.13 2.57 -4.30
C SER A 12 -31.12 3.88 -5.08
N GLU A 13 -30.82 5.02 -4.43
CA GLU A 13 -30.68 6.31 -5.10
C GLU A 13 -29.50 6.34 -6.10
N TYR A 14 -28.56 5.42 -5.96
CA TYR A 14 -27.36 5.33 -6.81
C TYR A 14 -27.46 4.25 -7.90
N ASP A 15 -28.54 3.44 -7.91
CA ASP A 15 -28.68 2.32 -8.84
C ASP A 15 -28.85 2.79 -10.30
N ASP A 16 -29.47 3.95 -10.51
CA ASP A 16 -29.76 4.53 -11.83
C ASP A 16 -28.74 5.61 -12.27
N VAL A 17 -27.66 5.80 -11.51
CA VAL A 17 -26.65 6.82 -11.83
C VAL A 17 -25.79 6.34 -13.00
N ASP A 18 -25.75 7.14 -14.08
CA ASP A 18 -24.87 6.86 -15.20
C ASP A 18 -23.41 7.12 -14.81
N VAL A 19 -22.64 6.04 -14.74
CA VAL A 19 -21.22 6.08 -14.35
C VAL A 19 -20.37 6.74 -15.44
N GLU A 20 -20.72 6.60 -16.72
CA GLU A 20 -19.95 7.19 -17.82
C GLU A 20 -20.06 8.71 -17.81
N ASP A 21 -21.27 9.24 -17.55
CA ASP A 21 -21.50 10.68 -17.41
C ASP A 21 -20.73 11.29 -16.23
N LEU A 22 -20.50 10.53 -15.16
CA LEU A 22 -19.65 10.97 -14.04
C LEU A 22 -18.17 10.97 -14.41
N LEU A 23 -17.72 9.93 -15.11
CA LEU A 23 -16.32 9.79 -15.53
C LEU A 23 -15.92 10.88 -16.53
N THR A 24 -16.83 11.31 -17.41
CA THR A 24 -16.54 12.39 -18.39
C THR A 24 -16.37 13.78 -17.76
N GLN A 25 -16.82 13.97 -16.51
CA GLN A 25 -16.64 15.24 -15.78
C GLN A 25 -15.26 15.36 -15.12
N LEU A 26 -14.52 14.26 -14.99
CA LEU A 26 -13.19 14.23 -14.41
C LEU A 26 -12.14 14.67 -15.43
N THR A 27 -11.11 15.34 -14.93
CA THR A 27 -9.92 15.64 -15.74
C THR A 27 -9.09 14.37 -15.96
N PRO A 28 -8.21 14.33 -16.99
CA PRO A 28 -7.34 13.17 -17.22
C PRO A 28 -6.47 12.80 -15.99
N GLU A 29 -6.00 13.81 -15.26
CA GLU A 29 -5.20 13.62 -14.04
C GLU A 29 -6.02 12.97 -12.90
N GLU A 30 -7.28 13.39 -12.73
CA GLU A 30 -8.17 12.81 -11.71
C GLU A 30 -8.59 11.38 -12.07
N ILE A 31 -8.79 11.08 -13.37
CA ILE A 31 -9.03 9.73 -13.85
C ILE A 31 -7.82 8.83 -13.56
N GLU A 32 -6.62 9.34 -13.82
CA GLU A 32 -5.38 8.60 -13.52
C GLU A 32 -5.26 8.34 -12.02
N LEU A 33 -5.53 9.34 -11.17
CA LEU A 33 -5.52 9.17 -9.72
C LEU A 33 -6.55 8.13 -9.25
N LEU A 34 -7.79 8.20 -9.77
CA LEU A 34 -8.85 7.25 -9.44
C LEU A 34 -8.45 5.81 -9.80
N SER A 35 -7.75 5.62 -10.91
CA SER A 35 -7.24 4.30 -11.31
C SER A 35 -6.18 3.73 -10.36
N LYS A 36 -5.49 4.58 -9.58
CA LYS A 36 -4.46 4.19 -8.61
C LYS A 36 -5.03 3.85 -7.22
N GLU A 37 -6.24 4.31 -6.90
CA GLU A 37 -6.92 4.04 -5.63
C GLU A 37 -7.67 2.69 -5.61
N VAL A 38 -7.44 1.85 -6.61
CA VAL A 38 -7.95 0.49 -6.67
C VAL A 38 -7.37 -0.33 -5.52
N ASP A 39 -8.26 -1.00 -4.78
CA ASP A 39 -7.87 -1.89 -3.70
C ASP A 39 -7.02 -3.06 -4.26
N PRO A 40 -5.79 -3.29 -3.76
CA PRO A 40 -4.97 -4.43 -4.19
C PRO A 40 -5.63 -5.80 -3.92
N ASP A 41 -6.66 -5.84 -3.07
CA ASP A 41 -7.47 -7.03 -2.80
C ASP A 41 -8.79 -7.08 -3.60
N ASP A 42 -9.01 -6.19 -4.58
CA ASP A 42 -10.22 -6.20 -5.42
C ASP A 42 -10.34 -7.51 -6.21
N ARG A 43 -11.36 -8.29 -5.86
CA ARG A 43 -11.63 -9.60 -6.44
C ARG A 43 -12.17 -9.54 -7.87
N LEU A 44 -12.71 -8.40 -8.28
CA LEU A 44 -13.24 -8.17 -9.62
C LEU A 44 -12.13 -7.90 -10.64
N LEU A 45 -10.94 -7.52 -10.16
CA LEU A 45 -9.78 -7.30 -11.00
C LEU A 45 -8.86 -8.53 -11.06
N PRO A 46 -8.33 -8.86 -12.26
CA PRO A 46 -7.26 -9.82 -12.43
C PRO A 46 -6.04 -9.49 -11.55
N PRO A 47 -5.33 -10.47 -10.96
CA PRO A 47 -4.20 -10.21 -10.07
C PRO A 47 -3.08 -9.33 -10.66
N ASP A 48 -2.86 -9.40 -11.97
CA ASP A 48 -1.91 -8.58 -12.71
C ASP A 48 -2.33 -7.10 -12.85
N GLN A 49 -3.59 -6.79 -12.60
CA GLN A 49 -4.17 -5.44 -12.68
C GLN A 49 -4.46 -4.80 -11.32
N ARG A 50 -4.24 -5.54 -10.22
CA ARG A 50 -4.44 -5.03 -8.84
C ARG A 50 -3.31 -4.13 -8.35
N CYS A 51 -2.17 -4.12 -9.04
CA CYS A 51 -1.03 -3.26 -8.73
C CYS A 51 -0.52 -2.62 -10.01
N SER A 52 -0.80 -1.33 -10.20
CA SER A 52 -0.14 -0.55 -11.25
C SER A 52 1.35 -0.42 -10.91
N TYR A 53 2.22 -0.99 -11.75
CA TYR A 53 3.66 -0.76 -11.61
C TYR A 53 3.99 0.64 -12.15
N GLU A 54 4.16 1.59 -11.25
CA GLU A 54 4.64 2.93 -11.58
C GLU A 54 6.06 3.11 -11.06
N CYS A 55 7.03 3.00 -11.97
CA CYS A 55 8.40 3.36 -11.70
C CYS A 55 8.90 4.28 -12.82
N GLU A 56 8.86 5.58 -12.55
CA GLU A 56 9.45 6.60 -13.44
C GLU A 56 10.98 6.58 -13.44
N LYS A 57 11.58 5.76 -12.56
CA LYS A 57 13.04 5.68 -12.44
C LYS A 57 13.57 4.78 -13.53
N GLU A 58 14.43 5.35 -14.36
CA GLU A 58 15.26 4.60 -15.29
C GLU A 58 16.12 3.57 -14.57
N ALA A 59 16.40 2.47 -15.26
CA ALA A 59 17.31 1.46 -14.74
C ALA A 59 18.69 2.09 -14.45
N THR A 60 19.24 1.80 -13.27
CA THR A 60 20.52 2.37 -12.82
C THR A 60 21.75 1.77 -13.51
N GLY A 61 21.55 0.91 -14.52
CA GLY A 61 22.61 0.19 -15.23
C GLY A 61 23.07 -1.08 -14.51
N PRO A 62 24.23 -1.65 -14.90
CA PRO A 62 24.81 -2.82 -14.24
C PRO A 62 25.11 -2.56 -12.76
N ILE A 63 24.96 -3.59 -11.94
CA ILE A 63 25.15 -3.48 -10.48
C ILE A 63 26.58 -3.05 -10.11
N ASP A 64 26.71 -1.90 -9.46
CA ASP A 64 27.95 -1.49 -8.79
C ASP A 64 28.00 -2.07 -7.37
N ARG A 65 28.69 -3.21 -7.24
CA ARG A 65 28.83 -3.91 -5.96
C ARG A 65 29.57 -3.09 -4.90
N LYS A 66 30.52 -2.23 -5.29
CA LYS A 66 31.29 -1.44 -4.32
C LYS A 66 30.39 -0.40 -3.66
N LYS A 67 29.65 0.35 -4.49
CA LYS A 67 28.68 1.34 -4.03
C LYS A 67 27.59 0.73 -3.15
N LEU A 68 27.12 -0.48 -3.49
CA LEU A 68 26.16 -1.20 -2.68
C LEU A 68 26.71 -1.55 -1.29
N ILE A 69 27.93 -2.10 -1.23
CA ILE A 69 28.56 -2.47 0.05
C ILE A 69 28.82 -1.24 0.92
N GLU A 70 29.30 -0.14 0.32
CA GLU A 70 29.50 1.13 1.03
C GLU A 70 28.18 1.67 1.61
N HIS A 71 27.08 1.60 0.86
CA HIS A 71 25.76 2.01 1.33
C HIS A 71 25.28 1.17 2.51
N ILE A 72 25.37 -0.17 2.41
CA ILE A 72 24.98 -1.09 3.49
C ILE A 72 25.81 -0.84 4.76
N ASN A 73 27.13 -0.67 4.62
CA ASN A 73 28.00 -0.41 5.77
C ASN A 73 27.66 0.93 6.44
N LYS A 74 27.36 1.95 5.64
CA LYS A 74 26.94 3.26 6.16
C LYS A 74 25.62 3.14 6.93
N GLU A 75 24.62 2.49 6.35
CA GLU A 75 23.33 2.27 7.00
C GLU A 75 23.47 1.47 8.30
N ALA A 76 24.31 0.44 8.32
CA ALA A 76 24.58 -0.35 9.52
C ALA A 76 25.25 0.45 10.65
N ILE A 77 26.11 1.41 10.32
CA ILE A 77 26.77 2.28 11.31
C ILE A 77 25.84 3.39 11.80
N GLU A 78 24.99 3.92 10.91
CA GLU A 78 24.09 5.03 11.21
C GLU A 78 22.80 4.60 11.91
N THR A 79 22.37 3.35 11.71
CA THR A 79 21.14 2.83 12.31
C THR A 79 21.32 2.71 13.84
N PRO A 80 20.56 3.46 14.65
CA PRO A 80 20.68 3.37 16.09
C PRO A 80 20.12 2.04 16.61
N ASP A 81 20.69 1.57 17.72
CA ASP A 81 20.18 0.40 18.42
C ASP A 81 18.72 0.63 18.85
N ARG A 82 17.86 -0.35 18.57
CA ARG A 82 16.47 -0.31 19.01
C ARG A 82 16.44 -0.62 20.50
N PRO A 83 15.89 0.28 21.35
CA PRO A 83 15.79 0.00 22.77
C PRO A 83 14.87 -1.21 22.99
N GLU A 84 15.35 -2.18 23.77
CA GLU A 84 14.52 -3.32 24.17
C GLU A 84 13.36 -2.80 25.04
N PHE A 85 12.11 -3.05 24.62
CA PHE A 85 10.93 -2.70 25.42
C PHE A 85 10.96 -3.40 26.79
N GLN A 86 11.58 -4.58 26.85
CA GLN A 86 11.83 -5.30 28.08
C GLN A 86 13.19 -6.00 27.98
N PRO A 87 14.18 -5.58 28.78
CA PRO A 87 15.51 -6.17 28.72
C PRO A 87 15.47 -7.65 29.09
N PHE A 88 16.21 -8.48 28.36
CA PHE A 88 16.44 -9.87 28.77
C PHE A 88 17.16 -9.91 30.13
N VAL A 89 16.61 -10.68 31.07
CA VAL A 89 17.22 -10.93 32.38
C VAL A 89 17.51 -12.43 32.50
N PRO A 90 18.78 -12.84 32.67
CA PRO A 90 19.14 -14.25 32.79
C PRO A 90 18.50 -14.88 34.02
N GLY A 91 18.00 -16.11 33.87
CA GLY A 91 17.39 -16.88 34.97
C GLY A 91 15.90 -16.63 35.22
N ILE A 92 15.24 -15.73 34.47
CA ILE A 92 13.79 -15.57 34.55
C ILE A 92 13.09 -16.67 33.74
N ILE A 93 12.54 -17.65 34.46
CA ILE A 93 11.65 -18.67 33.88
C ILE A 93 10.22 -18.14 33.94
N ARG A 94 9.64 -17.80 32.78
CA ARG A 94 8.23 -17.33 32.69
C ARG A 94 7.19 -18.46 32.63
N GLY A 95 7.65 -19.71 32.50
CA GLY A 95 6.83 -20.92 32.54
C GLY A 95 6.90 -21.64 33.88
N LYS A 96 6.21 -22.79 34.00
CA LYS A 96 6.39 -23.69 35.14
C LYS A 96 7.73 -24.41 35.04
N LYS A 97 8.42 -24.55 36.17
CA LYS A 97 9.53 -25.50 36.34
C LYS A 97 9.02 -26.92 36.30
#